data_AF-A0A562RL05-F1
#
_entry.id   AF-A0A562RL05-F1
#
_cell.length_a   1.000
_cell.length_b   1.000
_cell.length_c   1.000
_cell.angle_alpha   90.00
_cell.angle_beta   90.00
_cell.angle_gamma   90.00
#
_symmetry.space_group_name_H-M   'P 1'
#
loop_
_entity.id
_entity.type
_entity.pdbx_description
1 polymer ?
#
loop_
_entity_poly.entity_id
_entity_poly.type
_entity_poly.pdbx_seq_one_letter_code
_entity_poly.pdbx_strand_id
1 'polypeptide(L)'
;MDPRREPSLAAPEVDAVIAAACTDGAAPSDSTVILFGADGTARRPGTFGTRAGARRATMKGETAWWFHGGPHSVALVPFAAAPEIGLQLDFVIDSADPRLARQRFDLFLFSEIAVNASSLTLAGFTRRAETALRAALEGGMLDLPPCTSLDEWNAFRGGFNELLYTRFGITVDDCVPVTLDEVDYAAVLRARAVAPPAPHAIDAPLEKTDAVADQGANEVAYKVADAVADAVADSVTLPAAMLPVSDAGALRRLFLELPAASAALRALPATHFATRQSHLQRLALAALDVNTMPSLALAAPGRPRAAHEQRRLAASSTRAAVALDELWAVLAQWKEAGATDDEVDRVLANLEFHLKARRGGEAP
;
A
#
# COMPACT_ATOMS: atom_id res chain seq x y z
N MET A 1 11.01 35.55 -6.28
CA MET A 1 11.48 34.57 -7.27
C MET A 1 12.67 33.89 -6.65
N ASP A 2 12.43 32.74 -6.02
CA ASP A 2 13.41 32.00 -5.23
C ASP A 2 13.90 30.82 -6.10
N PRO A 3 15.21 30.63 -6.32
CA PRO A 3 15.70 29.58 -7.19
C PRO A 3 15.50 28.22 -6.50
N ARG A 4 15.10 27.24 -7.31
CA ARG A 4 14.92 25.83 -6.92
C ARG A 4 16.15 25.38 -6.13
N ARG A 5 15.96 25.16 -4.83
CA ARG A 5 16.94 24.58 -3.92
C ARG A 5 17.14 23.14 -4.39
N GLU A 6 18.29 22.85 -4.98
CA GLU A 6 18.68 21.47 -5.26
C GLU A 6 18.68 20.69 -3.93
N PRO A 7 18.03 19.52 -3.85
CA PRO A 7 18.12 18.68 -2.66
C PRO A 7 19.57 18.26 -2.49
N SER A 8 20.15 18.60 -1.35
CA SER A 8 21.51 18.19 -1.01
C SER A 8 21.52 16.68 -0.78
N LEU A 9 22.02 15.93 -1.76
CA LEU A 9 22.28 14.49 -1.69
C LEU A 9 23.50 14.17 -0.80
N ALA A 10 23.68 14.88 0.31
CA ALA A 10 24.64 14.47 1.32
C ALA A 10 24.10 13.19 1.96
N ALA A 11 24.90 12.12 1.98
CA ALA A 11 24.53 10.88 2.63
C ALA A 11 24.10 11.18 4.08
N PRO A 12 22.91 10.74 4.51
CA PRO A 12 22.42 11.04 5.85
C PRO A 12 23.36 10.40 6.88
N GLU A 13 23.89 11.20 7.81
CA GLU A 13 24.57 10.65 8.99
C GLU A 13 23.53 9.93 9.85
N VAL A 14 23.43 8.60 9.65
CA VAL A 14 22.41 7.73 10.26
C VAL A 14 22.41 7.82 11.80
N ASP A 15 23.55 8.15 12.41
CA ASP A 15 23.73 8.28 13.85
C ASP A 15 23.74 9.74 14.37
N ALA A 16 23.38 10.72 13.53
CA ALA A 16 23.29 12.11 13.96
C ALA A 16 22.32 12.28 15.14
N VAL A 17 22.78 12.92 16.22
CA VAL A 17 21.94 13.22 17.38
C VAL A 17 21.09 14.44 17.06
N ILE A 18 19.77 14.27 17.02
CA ILE A 18 18.84 15.38 16.74
C ILE A 18 18.33 16.06 18.00
N ALA A 19 18.36 15.37 19.16
CA ALA A 19 18.09 15.96 20.46
C ALA A 19 18.83 15.24 21.59
N ALA A 20 19.24 15.96 22.64
CA ALA A 20 19.81 15.34 23.83
C ALA A 20 19.62 16.18 25.10
N ALA A 21 19.71 15.51 26.25
CA ALA A 21 19.78 16.15 27.55
C ALA A 21 21.08 16.98 27.70
N CYS A 22 20.99 18.14 28.33
CA CYS A 22 22.13 18.95 28.71
C CYS A 22 22.72 18.38 30.01
N THR A 23 23.74 17.52 29.91
CA THR A 23 24.30 16.85 31.10
C THR A 23 25.37 17.68 31.81
N ASP A 24 26.30 18.34 31.09
CA ASP A 24 27.31 19.24 31.70
C ASP A 24 27.91 20.30 30.73
N GLY A 25 27.55 20.23 29.44
CA GLY A 25 28.05 21.10 28.38
C GLY A 25 27.05 22.17 27.96
N ALA A 26 27.54 23.23 27.29
CA ALA A 26 26.66 24.13 26.58
C ALA A 26 26.02 23.39 25.40
N ALA A 27 24.74 23.67 25.14
CA ALA A 27 24.06 23.17 23.94
C ALA A 27 24.87 23.56 22.67
N PRO A 28 24.86 22.72 21.62
CA PRO A 28 25.52 23.04 20.35
C PRO A 28 25.08 24.40 19.80
N SER A 29 25.96 25.07 19.06
CA SER A 29 25.54 26.22 18.25
C SER A 29 24.42 25.80 17.30
N ASP A 30 23.45 26.70 17.07
CA ASP A 30 22.30 26.44 16.18
C ASP A 30 21.31 25.38 16.68
N SER A 31 21.36 25.03 17.97
CA SER A 31 20.35 24.20 18.63
C SER A 31 19.32 25.04 19.38
N THR A 32 18.10 24.53 19.47
CA THR A 32 17.05 25.09 20.31
C THR A 32 17.05 24.38 21.65
N VAL A 33 17.00 25.15 22.74
CA VAL A 33 16.94 24.60 24.10
C VAL A 33 15.50 24.57 24.60
N ILE A 34 15.13 23.47 25.24
CA ILE A 34 13.86 23.26 25.94
C ILE A 34 14.18 22.99 27.41
N LEU A 35 13.41 23.61 28.31
CA LEU A 35 13.44 23.31 29.73
C LEU A 35 12.15 22.59 30.10
N PHE A 36 12.28 21.43 30.72
CA PHE A 36 11.17 20.69 31.31
C PHE A 36 11.15 20.89 32.81
N GLY A 37 10.06 21.47 33.31
CA GLY A 37 9.77 21.56 34.73
C GLY A 37 9.48 20.18 35.34
N ALA A 38 9.57 20.09 36.67
CA ALA A 38 9.23 18.87 37.41
C ALA A 38 7.76 18.44 37.24
N ASP A 39 6.89 19.36 36.82
CA ASP A 39 5.48 19.16 36.51
C ASP A 39 5.23 18.78 35.03
N GLY A 40 6.28 18.59 34.24
CA GLY A 40 6.20 18.29 32.81
C GLY A 40 5.84 19.49 31.94
N THR A 41 5.90 20.71 32.48
CA THR A 41 5.75 21.91 31.66
C THR A 41 7.02 22.16 30.84
N ALA A 42 6.84 22.30 29.52
CA ALA A 42 7.92 22.64 28.60
C ALA A 42 7.95 24.16 28.35
N ARG A 43 9.13 24.76 28.38
CA ARG A 43 9.34 26.15 27.96
C ARG A 43 10.62 26.29 27.14
N ARG A 44 10.54 27.08 26.07
CA ARG A 44 11.69 27.45 25.23
C ARG A 44 12.15 28.87 25.63
N PRO A 45 13.28 29.04 26.32
CA PRO A 45 13.76 30.35 26.72
C PRO A 45 14.19 31.16 25.48
N GLY A 46 13.56 32.32 25.25
CA GLY A 46 13.73 33.13 24.04
C GLY A 46 15.11 33.74 23.80
N THR A 47 16.06 33.61 24.74
CA THR A 47 17.41 34.18 24.63
C THR A 47 18.47 33.22 25.17
N PHE A 48 18.74 32.15 24.43
CA PHE A 48 19.78 31.18 24.78
C PHE A 48 20.88 31.08 23.71
N GLY A 49 21.31 32.24 23.20
CA GLY A 49 22.50 32.35 22.35
C GLY A 49 23.82 32.54 23.13
N THR A 50 23.82 32.45 24.47
CA THR A 50 25.04 32.64 25.27
C THR A 50 25.20 31.54 26.32
N ARG A 51 26.44 31.03 26.45
CA ARG A 51 26.91 29.97 27.38
C ARG A 51 26.42 30.07 28.83
N ALA A 52 25.92 31.23 29.27
CA ALA A 52 25.51 31.47 30.66
C ALA A 52 24.09 30.97 30.99
N GLY A 53 23.22 30.76 29.98
CA GLY A 53 21.86 30.27 30.20
C GLY A 53 21.84 28.79 30.62
N ALA A 54 22.57 27.93 29.89
CA ALA A 54 22.46 26.47 30.04
C ALA A 54 22.94 25.98 31.40
N ARG A 55 23.94 26.67 31.96
CA ARG A 55 24.44 26.42 33.32
C ARG A 55 23.54 26.96 34.44
N ARG A 56 22.55 27.81 34.15
CA ARG A 56 21.66 28.42 35.17
C ARG A 56 20.24 27.83 35.21
N ALA A 57 19.89 26.97 34.27
CA ALA A 57 18.51 26.49 34.10
C ALA A 57 18.23 25.10 34.70
N THR A 58 19.22 24.47 35.34
CA THR A 58 18.97 23.37 36.27
C THR A 58 18.64 23.95 37.64
N MET A 59 17.46 24.58 37.76
CA MET A 59 16.85 24.72 39.08
C MET A 59 16.51 23.32 39.62
N LYS A 60 16.33 23.20 40.94
CA LYS A 60 16.07 21.91 41.61
C LYS A 60 14.84 21.22 40.99
N GLY A 61 15.06 20.21 40.16
CA GLY A 61 14.02 19.41 39.50
C GLY A 61 13.71 19.75 38.04
N GLU A 62 14.41 20.71 37.42
CA GLU A 62 14.28 20.99 35.98
C GLU A 62 15.30 20.21 35.16
N THR A 63 14.89 19.72 33.99
CA THR A 63 15.80 19.08 33.02
C THR A 63 15.87 19.91 31.74
N ALA A 64 17.08 20.12 31.24
CA ALA A 64 17.32 20.88 30.01
C ALA A 64 17.64 19.92 28.86
N TRP A 65 17.04 20.16 27.70
CA TRP A 65 17.28 19.44 26.47
C TRP A 65 17.61 20.42 25.36
N TRP A 66 18.41 19.98 24.40
CA TRP A 66 18.62 20.70 23.15
C TRP A 66 18.17 19.84 21.97
N PHE A 67 17.79 20.47 20.86
CA PHE A 67 17.53 19.80 19.60
C PHE A 67 17.93 20.64 18.39
N HIS A 68 18.18 20.00 17.25
CA HIS A 68 18.43 20.66 15.98
C HIS A 68 17.14 20.79 15.17
N GLY A 69 16.79 22.00 14.73
CA GLY A 69 15.56 22.26 13.98
C GLY A 69 15.49 21.63 12.58
N GLY A 70 16.63 21.23 12.02
CA GLY A 70 16.75 20.70 10.66
C GLY A 70 17.32 21.72 9.68
N PRO A 71 17.29 21.41 8.36
CA PRO A 71 16.60 20.27 7.74
C PRO A 71 17.19 18.91 8.10
N HIS A 72 16.33 17.89 8.14
CA HIS A 72 16.68 16.49 8.34
C HIS A 72 16.16 15.63 7.19
N SER A 73 16.91 14.58 6.84
CA SER A 73 16.57 13.66 5.75
C SER A 73 16.75 12.22 6.21
N VAL A 74 15.73 11.39 6.02
CA VAL A 74 15.75 9.97 6.42
C VAL A 74 15.10 9.08 5.38
N ALA A 75 15.62 7.87 5.23
CA ALA A 75 14.97 6.78 4.52
C ALA A 75 14.16 5.93 5.51
N LEU A 76 12.89 5.69 5.19
CA LEU A 76 11.97 4.82 5.94
C LEU A 76 11.75 3.52 5.17
N VAL A 77 11.63 2.41 5.90
CA VAL A 77 11.24 1.07 5.39
C VAL A 77 9.93 0.62 6.04
N PRO A 78 8.80 1.31 5.79
CA PRO A 78 7.57 1.05 6.53
C PRO A 78 6.84 -0.22 6.05
N PHE A 79 7.05 -0.63 4.80
CA PHE A 79 6.29 -1.69 4.16
C PHE A 79 6.83 -3.07 4.53
N ALA A 80 6.18 -3.71 5.50
CA ALA A 80 6.52 -5.06 5.90
C ALA A 80 6.47 -6.04 4.71
N ALA A 81 5.53 -5.86 3.77
CA ALA A 81 5.40 -6.70 2.60
C ALA A 81 6.38 -6.37 1.45
N ALA A 82 7.02 -5.19 1.46
CA ALA A 82 7.90 -4.72 0.37
C ALA A 82 9.06 -3.86 0.94
N PRO A 83 10.00 -4.45 1.71
CA PRO A 83 11.10 -3.72 2.34
C PRO A 83 12.03 -3.03 1.33
N GLU A 84 12.04 -3.47 0.07
CA GLU A 84 12.78 -2.88 -1.04
C GLU A 84 12.23 -1.53 -1.51
N ILE A 85 11.01 -1.19 -1.09
CA ILE A 85 10.37 0.08 -1.36
C ILE A 85 10.42 0.90 -0.08
N GLY A 86 11.18 2.00 -0.13
CA GLY A 86 11.31 2.95 0.95
C GLY A 86 10.59 4.26 0.69
N LEU A 87 10.57 5.11 1.72
CA LEU A 87 10.19 6.51 1.60
C LEU A 87 11.38 7.37 1.98
N GLN A 88 11.76 8.31 1.12
CA GLN A 88 12.65 9.40 1.50
C GLN A 88 11.79 10.49 2.12
N LEU A 89 12.10 10.85 3.36
CA LEU A 89 11.40 11.86 4.14
C LEU A 89 12.36 12.99 4.48
N ASP A 90 12.03 14.19 4.03
CA ASP A 90 12.70 15.42 4.39
C ASP A 90 11.79 16.24 5.30
N PHE A 91 12.30 16.66 6.46
CA PHE A 91 11.48 17.32 7.48
C PHE A 91 12.25 18.33 8.33
N VAL A 92 11.50 19.20 8.98
CA VAL A 92 11.98 20.14 9.99
C VAL A 92 11.23 19.94 11.30
N ILE A 93 11.90 20.22 12.41
CA ILE A 93 11.26 20.28 13.72
C ILE A 93 10.74 21.69 13.93
N ASP A 94 9.47 21.81 14.31
CA ASP A 94 8.79 23.09 14.36
C ASP A 94 9.49 24.10 15.28
N SER A 95 9.63 25.31 14.73
CA SER A 95 10.07 26.49 15.46
C SER A 95 9.09 26.82 16.59
N ALA A 96 9.55 27.56 17.61
CA ALA A 96 8.66 27.95 18.70
C ALA A 96 7.54 28.89 18.15
N ASP A 97 6.30 28.43 18.15
CA ASP A 97 5.13 29.29 17.91
C ASP A 97 4.70 29.93 19.25
N PRO A 98 4.81 31.27 19.40
CA PRO A 98 4.40 31.96 20.63
C PRO A 98 2.89 31.87 20.92
N ARG A 99 2.07 31.41 19.97
CA ARG A 99 0.62 31.23 20.14
C ARG A 99 0.27 29.89 20.78
N LEU A 100 1.16 28.90 20.69
CA LEU A 100 0.94 27.57 21.25
C LEU A 100 1.57 27.47 22.63
N ALA A 101 0.75 27.18 23.64
CA ALA A 101 1.22 27.03 25.02
C ALA A 101 2.19 25.85 25.20
N ARG A 102 2.08 24.82 24.34
CA ARG A 102 2.98 23.66 24.31
C ARG A 102 3.23 23.23 22.87
N GLN A 103 4.50 23.12 22.48
CA GLN A 103 4.88 22.59 21.18
C GLN A 103 4.78 21.07 21.19
N ARG A 104 4.32 20.47 20.08
CA ARG A 104 4.09 19.01 20.00
C ARG A 104 5.39 18.22 20.09
N PHE A 105 6.46 18.73 19.48
CA PHE A 105 7.78 18.10 19.60
C PHE A 105 8.29 18.09 21.04
N ASP A 106 8.05 19.17 21.80
CA ASP A 106 8.45 19.24 23.21
C ASP A 106 7.71 18.19 24.04
N LEU A 107 6.42 17.98 23.76
CA LEU A 107 5.60 16.94 24.39
C LEU A 107 6.13 15.54 24.07
N PHE A 108 6.37 15.25 22.79
CA PHE A 108 6.93 13.97 22.35
C PHE A 108 8.29 13.69 23.01
N LEU A 109 9.19 14.67 22.99
CA LEU A 109 10.53 14.56 23.58
C LEU A 109 10.42 14.28 25.08
N PHE A 110 9.55 14.99 25.80
CA PHE A 110 9.34 14.77 27.22
C PHE A 110 8.74 13.39 27.52
N SER A 111 7.63 13.03 26.87
CA SER A 111 6.86 11.84 27.23
C SER A 111 7.50 10.53 26.78
N GLU A 112 8.18 10.52 25.64
CA GLU A 112 8.68 9.27 25.04
C GLU A 112 10.19 9.11 25.13
N ILE A 113 10.94 10.21 25.10
CA ILE A 113 12.40 10.17 25.06
C ILE A 113 12.98 10.43 26.43
N ALA A 114 12.67 11.57 27.05
CA ALA A 114 13.30 11.99 28.30
C ALA A 114 13.07 11.03 29.47
N VAL A 115 11.98 10.26 29.43
CA VAL A 115 11.70 9.19 30.40
C VAL A 115 12.59 7.96 30.19
N ASN A 116 12.97 7.66 28.95
CA ASN A 116 13.54 6.37 28.56
C ASN A 116 15.00 6.45 28.08
N ALA A 117 15.48 7.63 27.72
CA ALA A 117 16.78 7.85 27.10
C ALA A 117 17.31 9.27 27.38
N SER A 118 18.61 9.45 27.22
CA SER A 118 19.29 10.76 27.34
C SER A 118 19.47 11.49 26.01
N SER A 119 19.15 10.83 24.89
CA SER A 119 19.26 11.41 23.55
C SER A 119 18.29 10.74 22.56
N LEU A 120 18.00 11.45 21.49
CA LEU A 120 17.29 10.99 20.31
C LEU A 120 18.22 11.13 19.10
N THR A 121 18.62 10.00 18.52
CA THR A 121 19.33 9.97 17.24
C THR A 121 18.34 9.98 16.07
N LEU A 122 18.83 10.34 14.90
CA LEU A 122 18.06 10.30 13.66
C LEU A 122 17.54 8.88 13.38
N ALA A 123 18.39 7.85 13.45
CA ALA A 123 17.94 6.45 13.37
C ALA A 123 16.91 6.07 14.45
N GLY A 124 17.04 6.60 15.67
CA GLY A 124 16.07 6.40 16.74
C GLY A 124 14.70 7.00 16.42
N PHE A 125 14.68 8.18 15.80
CA PHE A 125 13.48 8.83 15.30
C PHE A 125 12.88 8.05 14.12
N THR A 126 13.69 7.67 13.12
CA THR A 126 13.28 6.87 11.96
C THR A 126 12.51 5.62 12.37
N ARG A 127 13.03 4.83 13.31
CA ARG A 127 12.34 3.62 13.80
C ARG A 127 10.97 3.92 14.41
N ARG A 128 10.83 5.04 15.11
CA ARG A 128 9.54 5.46 15.72
C ARG A 128 8.55 5.92 14.65
N ALA A 129 9.01 6.68 13.67
CA ALA A 129 8.20 7.09 12.53
C ALA A 129 7.71 5.87 11.73
N GLU A 130 8.59 4.90 11.43
CA GLU A 130 8.21 3.63 10.78
C GLU A 130 7.19 2.83 11.59
N THR A 131 7.37 2.76 12.91
CA THR A 131 6.45 2.05 13.80
C THR A 131 5.07 2.71 13.80
N ALA A 132 5.03 4.05 13.87
CA ALA A 132 3.78 4.80 13.83
C ALA A 132 3.08 4.65 12.46
N LEU A 133 3.83 4.73 11.36
CA LEU A 133 3.30 4.53 10.01
C LEU A 133 2.73 3.10 9.85
N ARG A 134 3.45 2.08 10.31
CA ARG A 134 2.96 0.70 10.26
C ARG A 134 1.66 0.52 11.07
N ALA A 135 1.61 1.06 12.28
CA ALA A 135 0.40 1.00 13.10
C ALA A 135 -0.79 1.74 12.44
N ALA A 136 -0.54 2.87 11.77
CA ALA A 136 -1.56 3.61 11.03
C ALA A 136 -2.10 2.83 9.82
N LEU A 137 -1.22 2.13 9.11
CA LEU A 137 -1.57 1.24 8.00
C LEU A 137 -2.36 0.01 8.49
N GLU A 138 -1.88 -0.65 9.55
CA GLU A 138 -2.55 -1.81 10.15
C GLU A 138 -3.92 -1.45 10.72
N GLY A 139 -4.06 -0.26 11.28
CA GLY A 139 -5.33 0.26 11.81
C GLY A 139 -6.27 0.84 10.75
N GLY A 140 -5.89 0.87 9.46
CA GLY A 140 -6.70 1.46 8.38
C GLY A 140 -6.89 2.98 8.48
N MET A 141 -6.07 3.68 9.27
CA MET A 141 -6.07 5.15 9.34
C MET A 141 -5.35 5.76 8.13
N LEU A 142 -4.37 5.03 7.60
CA LEU A 142 -3.75 5.30 6.31
C LEU A 142 -3.98 4.08 5.43
N ASP A 143 -4.43 4.30 4.21
CA ASP A 143 -4.40 3.27 3.19
C ASP A 143 -3.06 3.36 2.48
N LEU A 144 -2.36 2.22 2.37
CA LEU A 144 -1.23 2.12 1.46
C LEU A 144 -1.82 2.12 0.05
N PRO A 145 -1.71 3.22 -0.72
CA PRO A 145 -2.35 3.24 -2.01
C PRO A 145 -1.64 2.23 -2.90
N PRO A 146 -2.34 1.61 -3.87
CA PRO A 146 -1.68 0.88 -4.94
C PRO A 146 -0.79 1.80 -5.82
N CYS A 147 -0.67 3.09 -5.47
CA CYS A 147 0.06 4.15 -6.14
C CYS A 147 -0.30 4.20 -7.64
N THR A 148 -1.59 4.07 -7.96
CA THR A 148 -2.06 4.05 -9.36
C THR A 148 -2.38 5.45 -9.89
N SER A 149 -2.52 6.44 -9.01
CA SER A 149 -2.69 7.85 -9.37
C SER A 149 -1.91 8.81 -8.46
N LEU A 150 -1.67 10.02 -8.96
CA LEU A 150 -1.04 11.09 -8.19
C LEU A 150 -1.93 11.54 -7.01
N ASP A 151 -3.25 11.46 -7.15
CA ASP A 151 -4.20 11.86 -6.12
C ASP A 151 -4.17 10.89 -4.93
N GLU A 152 -4.08 9.60 -5.20
CA GLU A 152 -3.88 8.56 -4.17
C GLU A 152 -2.56 8.78 -3.41
N TRP A 153 -1.49 9.08 -4.12
CA TRP A 153 -0.20 9.40 -3.49
C TRP A 153 -0.29 10.66 -2.62
N ASN A 154 -0.95 11.71 -3.12
CA ASN A 154 -1.14 12.94 -2.36
C ASN A 154 -2.01 12.74 -1.12
N ALA A 155 -3.04 11.87 -1.19
CA ALA A 155 -3.88 11.53 -0.05
C ALA A 155 -3.08 10.79 1.04
N PHE A 156 -2.29 9.77 0.65
CA PHE A 156 -1.39 9.08 1.56
C PHE A 156 -0.38 10.04 2.20
N ARG A 157 0.30 10.86 1.39
CA ARG A 157 1.27 11.84 1.88
C ARG A 157 0.61 12.85 2.83
N GLY A 158 -0.60 13.32 2.51
CA GLY A 158 -1.37 14.21 3.37
C GLY A 158 -1.64 13.58 4.74
N GLY A 159 -2.15 12.35 4.76
CA GLY A 159 -2.41 11.63 6.01
C GLY A 159 -1.13 11.31 6.80
N PHE A 160 -0.04 10.95 6.11
CA PHE A 160 1.24 10.70 6.76
C PHE A 160 1.84 11.99 7.36
N ASN A 161 1.75 13.11 6.64
CA ASN A 161 2.16 14.42 7.15
C ASN A 161 1.35 14.80 8.40
N GLU A 162 0.04 14.57 8.39
CA GLU A 162 -0.82 14.82 9.56
C GLU A 162 -0.44 13.93 10.75
N LEU A 163 -0.15 12.65 10.50
CA LEU A 163 0.32 11.71 11.53
C LEU A 163 1.64 12.21 12.15
N LEU A 164 2.62 12.58 11.32
CA LEU A 164 3.92 13.04 11.80
C LEU A 164 3.82 14.36 12.56
N TYR A 165 3.03 15.30 12.06
CA TYR A 165 2.76 16.57 12.72
C TYR A 165 2.02 16.39 14.06
N THR A 166 1.05 15.49 14.12
CA THR A 166 0.25 15.27 15.34
C THR A 166 1.00 14.49 16.40
N ARG A 167 1.74 13.45 15.99
CA ARG A 167 2.42 12.56 16.93
C ARG A 167 3.79 13.07 17.35
N PHE A 168 4.54 13.67 16.42
CA PHE A 168 5.93 14.07 16.66
C PHE A 168 6.14 15.57 16.63
N GLY A 169 5.20 16.37 16.09
CA GLY A 169 5.36 17.82 16.00
C GLY A 169 6.45 18.24 15.01
N ILE A 170 6.53 17.53 13.89
CA ILE A 170 7.43 17.87 12.78
C ILE A 170 6.61 18.30 11.57
N THR A 171 7.21 19.14 10.73
CA THR A 171 6.67 19.52 9.43
C THR A 171 7.46 18.80 8.34
N VAL A 172 6.75 18.13 7.45
CA VAL A 172 7.34 17.40 6.32
C VAL A 172 7.46 18.36 5.15
N ASP A 173 8.69 18.54 4.66
CA ASP A 173 9.01 19.35 3.48
C ASP A 173 8.80 18.54 2.21
N ASP A 174 9.34 17.31 2.17
CA ASP A 174 9.16 16.39 1.05
C ASP A 174 9.04 14.94 1.53
N CYS A 175 8.28 14.15 0.76
CA CYS A 175 8.09 12.73 0.98
C CYS A 175 7.88 12.05 -0.36
N VAL A 176 8.86 11.25 -0.77
CA VAL A 176 8.88 10.60 -2.09
C VAL A 176 9.22 9.10 -1.95
N PRO A 177 8.66 8.24 -2.80
CA PRO A 177 9.03 6.84 -2.83
C PRO A 177 10.45 6.68 -3.38
N VAL A 178 11.25 5.80 -2.78
CA VAL A 178 12.62 5.51 -3.22
C VAL A 178 12.91 4.00 -3.21
N THR A 179 13.76 3.54 -4.11
CA THR A 179 14.43 2.25 -3.99
C THR A 179 15.62 2.42 -3.06
N LEU A 180 15.78 1.51 -2.10
CA LEU A 180 16.87 1.63 -1.13
C LEU A 180 18.06 0.81 -1.58
N ASP A 181 18.98 1.43 -2.30
CA ASP A 181 20.13 0.71 -2.87
C ASP A 181 21.14 0.28 -1.78
N GLU A 182 21.05 0.87 -0.58
CA GLU A 182 22.00 0.70 0.55
C GLU A 182 21.48 -0.17 1.71
N VAL A 183 20.26 -0.72 1.61
CA VAL A 183 19.70 -1.57 2.67
C VAL A 183 20.16 -3.01 2.50
N ASP A 184 20.75 -3.62 3.55
CA ASP A 184 21.05 -5.06 3.59
C ASP A 184 19.75 -5.86 3.73
N TYR A 185 19.08 -6.08 2.60
CA TYR A 185 17.84 -6.83 2.51
C TYR A 185 17.98 -8.26 3.02
N ALA A 186 19.14 -8.88 2.82
CA ALA A 186 19.39 -10.22 3.31
C ALA A 186 19.40 -10.27 4.84
N ALA A 187 19.94 -9.25 5.52
CA ALA A 187 19.83 -9.13 6.97
C ALA A 187 18.38 -8.87 7.44
N VAL A 188 17.65 -7.99 6.76
CA VAL A 188 16.23 -7.69 7.09
C VAL A 188 15.35 -8.93 6.95
N LEU A 189 15.50 -9.70 5.87
CA LEU A 189 14.76 -10.94 5.65
C LEU A 189 15.16 -12.05 6.65
N ARG A 190 16.46 -12.14 7.00
CA ARG A 190 16.92 -13.07 8.04
C ARG A 190 16.34 -12.74 9.41
N ALA A 191 16.28 -11.46 9.80
CA ALA A 191 15.67 -11.05 11.06
C ALA A 191 14.18 -11.41 11.12
N ARG A 192 13.47 -11.32 9.99
CA ARG A 192 12.05 -11.74 9.88
C ARG A 192 11.85 -13.23 10.03
N ALA A 193 12.72 -14.05 9.45
CA ALA A 193 12.65 -15.51 9.59
C ALA A 193 12.80 -15.98 11.04
N VAL A 194 13.39 -15.15 11.90
CA VAL A 194 13.59 -15.43 13.33
C VAL A 194 12.50 -14.78 14.21
N ALA A 195 11.76 -13.79 13.70
CA ALA A 195 10.71 -13.12 14.45
C ALA A 195 9.45 -14.01 14.54
N PRO A 196 8.90 -14.25 15.75
CA PRO A 196 7.67 -15.01 15.89
C PRO A 196 6.51 -14.29 15.18
N PRO A 197 5.60 -15.01 14.53
CA PRO A 197 4.44 -14.40 13.89
C PRO A 197 3.61 -13.66 14.94
N ALA A 198 3.31 -12.39 14.66
CA ALA A 198 2.38 -11.61 15.49
C ALA A 198 1.02 -12.33 15.50
N PRO A 199 0.34 -12.42 16.66
CA PRO A 199 -0.96 -13.06 16.72
C PRO A 199 -1.96 -12.26 15.88
N HIS A 200 -2.39 -12.86 14.76
CA HIS A 200 -3.57 -12.40 14.04
C HIS A 200 -4.79 -12.61 14.95
N ALA A 201 -5.29 -11.55 15.55
CA ALA A 201 -6.60 -11.54 16.20
C ALA A 201 -7.68 -11.65 15.11
N ILE A 202 -8.04 -12.87 14.74
CA ILE A 202 -9.29 -13.14 14.04
C ILE A 202 -10.33 -13.41 15.14
N ASP A 203 -11.03 -12.37 15.58
CA ASP A 203 -12.28 -12.52 16.31
C ASP A 203 -13.26 -11.43 15.88
N ALA A 204 -14.11 -11.79 14.91
CA ALA A 204 -15.40 -11.14 14.69
C ALA A 204 -16.44 -12.27 14.58
N PRO A 205 -17.38 -12.39 15.55
CA PRO A 205 -18.43 -13.40 15.50
C PRO A 205 -19.41 -13.10 14.36
N LEU A 206 -19.58 -14.06 13.45
CA LEU A 206 -20.72 -14.07 12.53
C LEU A 206 -21.99 -14.33 13.33
N GLU A 207 -22.82 -13.29 13.49
CA GLU A 207 -24.19 -13.42 13.97
C GLU A 207 -24.98 -14.34 13.02
N LYS A 208 -25.44 -15.46 13.57
CA LYS A 208 -26.44 -16.32 12.97
C LYS A 208 -27.79 -15.60 13.02
N THR A 209 -28.34 -15.27 11.87
CA THR A 209 -29.78 -15.00 11.77
C THR A 209 -30.53 -16.33 11.77
N ASP A 210 -31.14 -16.65 12.91
CA ASP A 210 -32.23 -17.62 13.00
C ASP A 210 -33.46 -17.09 12.25
N ALA A 211 -33.99 -17.88 11.31
CA ALA A 211 -35.35 -17.74 10.83
C ALA A 211 -36.07 -19.07 11.04
N VAL A 212 -37.01 -19.03 12.00
CA VAL A 212 -37.89 -20.12 12.39
C VAL A 212 -38.98 -20.34 11.34
N ALA A 213 -39.27 -21.63 11.16
CA ALA A 213 -40.35 -22.32 10.47
C ALA A 213 -41.70 -21.59 10.27
N ASP A 214 -42.33 -21.90 9.14
CA ASP A 214 -43.76 -22.23 9.10
C ASP A 214 -43.99 -23.50 8.28
N GLN A 215 -44.80 -24.41 8.82
CA GLN A 215 -45.10 -25.74 8.32
C GLN A 215 -46.44 -25.72 7.57
N GLY A 216 -46.51 -26.46 6.46
CA GLY A 216 -47.79 -26.79 5.82
C GLY A 216 -47.63 -27.96 4.86
N ALA A 217 -47.72 -29.18 5.40
CA ALA A 217 -47.81 -30.41 4.63
C ALA A 217 -49.23 -30.57 4.03
N ASN A 218 -49.35 -30.93 2.74
CA ASN A 218 -50.23 -32.04 2.34
C ASN A 218 -49.94 -32.58 0.92
N GLU A 219 -49.41 -33.79 0.94
CA GLU A 219 -49.60 -34.92 0.02
C GLU A 219 -50.85 -34.89 -0.89
N VAL A 220 -50.68 -35.06 -2.22
CA VAL A 220 -51.47 -36.02 -3.04
C VAL A 220 -50.64 -36.55 -4.22
N ALA A 221 -50.73 -37.88 -4.35
CA ALA A 221 -50.22 -38.85 -5.29
C ALA A 221 -50.45 -38.63 -6.82
N TYR A 222 -49.43 -39.02 -7.58
CA TYR A 222 -49.41 -40.01 -8.69
C TYR A 222 -50.33 -39.88 -9.94
N LYS A 223 -49.64 -39.80 -11.09
CA LYS A 223 -49.96 -40.29 -12.46
C LYS A 223 -51.30 -39.89 -13.10
N VAL A 224 -51.20 -39.18 -14.23
CA VAL A 224 -51.67 -39.70 -15.52
C VAL A 224 -50.64 -39.33 -16.60
N ALA A 225 -50.07 -40.37 -17.21
CA ALA A 225 -49.36 -40.29 -18.47
C ALA A 225 -50.38 -40.42 -19.61
N ASP A 226 -49.97 -39.92 -20.78
CA ASP A 226 -50.38 -40.29 -22.14
C ASP A 226 -51.25 -39.31 -22.97
N ALA A 227 -50.81 -39.16 -24.22
CA ALA A 227 -51.36 -38.47 -25.39
C ALA A 227 -51.41 -36.92 -25.32
N VAL A 228 -50.71 -36.16 -26.18
CA VAL A 228 -50.63 -36.34 -27.63
C VAL A 228 -49.23 -36.01 -28.15
N ALA A 229 -48.49 -37.06 -28.51
CA ALA A 229 -47.46 -37.00 -29.53
C ALA A 229 -48.13 -37.42 -30.85
N ASP A 230 -48.35 -36.48 -31.78
CA ASP A 230 -48.11 -36.74 -33.20
C ASP A 230 -48.21 -35.45 -34.03
N ALA A 231 -47.06 -34.93 -34.46
CA ALA A 231 -46.86 -34.20 -35.72
C ALA A 231 -45.36 -33.93 -35.93
N VAL A 232 -44.63 -35.01 -36.27
CA VAL A 232 -43.58 -35.11 -37.32
C VAL A 232 -42.62 -33.90 -37.42
N ALA A 233 -41.45 -33.94 -36.76
CA ALA A 233 -40.20 -34.49 -37.27
C ALA A 233 -39.60 -33.75 -38.49
N ASP A 234 -38.68 -32.81 -38.24
CA ASP A 234 -37.37 -32.84 -38.90
C ASP A 234 -36.33 -31.99 -38.13
N SER A 235 -35.06 -32.37 -38.25
CA SER A 235 -33.82 -31.78 -37.70
C SER A 235 -33.50 -32.02 -36.22
N VAL A 236 -32.73 -33.09 -36.02
CA VAL A 236 -31.80 -33.33 -34.90
C VAL A 236 -30.99 -32.06 -34.64
N THR A 237 -31.21 -31.43 -33.48
CA THR A 237 -30.24 -30.52 -32.88
C THR A 237 -29.99 -31.01 -31.45
N LEU A 238 -28.77 -31.49 -31.21
CA LEU A 238 -28.26 -31.83 -29.88
C LEU A 238 -28.48 -30.65 -28.90
N PRO A 239 -28.64 -30.90 -27.59
CA PRO A 239 -28.87 -29.83 -26.62
C PRO A 239 -27.70 -28.84 -26.65
N ALA A 240 -28.01 -27.57 -26.92
CA ALA A 240 -27.10 -26.45 -26.80
C ALA A 240 -26.80 -26.16 -25.31
N ALA A 241 -26.06 -27.06 -24.67
CA ALA A 241 -25.56 -26.92 -23.32
C ALA A 241 -24.16 -26.29 -23.36
N MET A 242 -24.12 -24.97 -23.55
CA MET A 242 -23.12 -24.00 -23.06
C MET A 242 -23.43 -22.68 -23.77
N LEU A 243 -24.20 -21.81 -23.10
CA LEU A 243 -24.33 -20.42 -23.55
C LEU A 243 -22.91 -19.85 -23.69
N PRO A 244 -22.52 -19.29 -24.85
CA PRO A 244 -21.23 -18.65 -24.98
C PRO A 244 -21.16 -17.55 -23.91
N VAL A 245 -20.10 -17.56 -23.08
CA VAL A 245 -19.85 -16.48 -22.12
C VAL A 245 -19.95 -15.17 -22.91
N SER A 246 -20.96 -14.36 -22.56
CA SER A 246 -21.15 -13.06 -23.19
C SER A 246 -19.86 -12.26 -23.04
N ASP A 247 -19.39 -11.61 -24.10
CA ASP A 247 -18.20 -10.74 -24.10
C ASP A 247 -18.16 -9.84 -22.86
N ALA A 248 -19.32 -9.24 -22.53
CA ALA A 248 -19.49 -8.40 -21.35
C ALA A 248 -19.27 -9.16 -20.03
N GLY A 249 -19.70 -10.42 -19.95
CA GLY A 249 -19.44 -11.29 -18.80
C GLY A 249 -17.96 -11.61 -18.63
N ALA A 250 -17.27 -11.95 -19.73
CA ALA A 250 -15.82 -12.20 -19.71
C ALA A 250 -15.04 -10.94 -19.30
N LEU A 251 -15.36 -9.78 -19.87
CA LEU A 251 -14.72 -8.51 -19.53
C LEU A 251 -15.02 -8.08 -18.08
N ARG A 252 -16.26 -8.25 -17.60
CA ARG A 252 -16.61 -7.97 -16.20
C ARG A 252 -15.80 -8.85 -15.25
N ARG A 253 -15.62 -10.13 -15.58
CA ARG A 253 -14.82 -11.05 -14.79
C ARG A 253 -13.36 -10.62 -14.73
N LEU A 254 -12.76 -10.35 -15.89
CA LEU A 254 -11.39 -9.82 -15.99
C LEU A 254 -11.22 -8.53 -15.17
N PHE A 255 -12.18 -7.60 -15.26
CA PHE A 255 -12.18 -6.35 -14.51
C PHE A 255 -12.14 -6.56 -13.00
N LEU A 256 -12.95 -7.51 -12.48
CA LEU A 256 -13.03 -7.78 -11.04
C LEU A 256 -11.84 -8.59 -10.52
N GLU A 257 -11.35 -9.55 -11.31
CA GLU A 257 -10.40 -10.56 -10.83
C GLU A 257 -8.93 -10.22 -11.11
N LEU A 258 -8.59 -9.44 -12.15
CA LEU A 258 -7.20 -9.04 -12.40
C LEU A 258 -6.55 -8.26 -11.23
N PRO A 259 -7.26 -7.33 -10.56
CA PRO A 259 -6.72 -6.69 -9.35
C PRO A 259 -6.46 -7.70 -8.21
N ALA A 260 -7.37 -8.67 -8.04
CA ALA A 260 -7.22 -9.72 -7.04
C ALA A 260 -6.05 -10.67 -7.38
N ALA A 261 -5.89 -11.05 -8.65
CA ALA A 261 -4.76 -11.86 -9.12
C ALA A 261 -3.43 -11.12 -8.92
N SER A 262 -3.41 -9.81 -9.16
CA SER A 262 -2.24 -8.96 -8.86
C SER A 262 -1.90 -8.95 -7.37
N ALA A 263 -2.90 -8.83 -6.50
CA ALA A 263 -2.72 -8.89 -5.05
C ALA A 263 -2.21 -10.26 -4.58
N ALA A 264 -2.79 -11.34 -5.12
CA ALA A 264 -2.34 -12.70 -4.85
C ALA A 264 -0.90 -12.93 -5.31
N LEU A 265 -0.54 -12.45 -6.51
CA LEU A 265 0.84 -12.48 -6.98
C LEU A 265 1.76 -11.69 -6.04
N ARG A 266 1.38 -10.51 -5.55
CA ARG A 266 2.23 -9.76 -4.58
C ARG A 266 2.48 -10.53 -3.27
N ALA A 267 1.51 -11.33 -2.82
CA ALA A 267 1.63 -12.08 -1.58
C ALA A 267 2.54 -13.31 -1.68
N LEU A 268 2.87 -13.76 -2.89
CA LEU A 268 3.74 -14.92 -3.11
C LEU A 268 5.23 -14.53 -3.03
N PRO A 269 6.10 -15.39 -2.50
CA PRO A 269 7.54 -15.13 -2.51
C PRO A 269 8.06 -14.96 -3.94
N ALA A 270 8.96 -13.99 -4.14
CA ALA A 270 9.61 -13.74 -5.42
C ALA A 270 11.07 -14.22 -5.36
N THR A 271 11.49 -14.92 -6.42
CA THR A 271 12.88 -15.29 -6.70
C THR A 271 13.71 -14.06 -7.07
N HIS A 272 13.14 -13.17 -7.89
CA HIS A 272 13.77 -11.93 -8.37
C HIS A 272 12.77 -10.77 -8.40
N PHE A 273 13.13 -9.64 -7.77
CA PHE A 273 12.28 -8.45 -7.71
C PHE A 273 11.94 -7.89 -9.10
N ALA A 274 12.94 -7.76 -9.98
CA ALA A 274 12.74 -7.23 -11.34
C ALA A 274 11.72 -8.05 -12.14
N THR A 275 11.79 -9.39 -12.04
CA THR A 275 10.83 -10.30 -12.66
C THR A 275 9.43 -10.10 -12.08
N ARG A 276 9.31 -9.99 -10.76
CA ARG A 276 8.01 -9.73 -10.10
C ARG A 276 7.41 -8.38 -10.50
N GLN A 277 8.23 -7.34 -10.56
CA GLN A 277 7.81 -6.01 -11.00
C GLN A 277 7.33 -6.05 -12.46
N SER A 278 8.04 -6.74 -13.34
CA SER A 278 7.63 -6.95 -14.73
C SER A 278 6.26 -7.63 -14.81
N HIS A 279 6.04 -8.74 -14.10
CA HIS A 279 4.74 -9.43 -14.07
C HIS A 279 3.60 -8.53 -13.57
N LEU A 280 3.84 -7.77 -12.51
CA LEU A 280 2.84 -6.86 -11.94
C LEU A 280 2.53 -5.68 -12.88
N GLN A 281 3.54 -5.14 -13.57
CA GLN A 281 3.34 -4.10 -14.57
C GLN A 281 2.51 -4.62 -15.76
N ARG A 282 2.79 -5.84 -16.22
CA ARG A 282 2.03 -6.52 -17.28
C ARG A 282 0.56 -6.73 -16.89
N LEU A 283 0.30 -7.17 -15.65
CA LEU A 283 -1.06 -7.28 -15.12
C LEU A 283 -1.78 -5.92 -15.00
N ALA A 284 -1.07 -4.87 -14.61
CA ALA A 284 -1.63 -3.52 -14.55
C ALA A 284 -2.03 -3.00 -15.94
N LEU A 285 -1.19 -3.23 -16.96
CA LEU A 285 -1.51 -2.91 -18.35
C LEU A 285 -2.71 -3.73 -18.86
N ALA A 286 -2.78 -5.03 -18.55
CA ALA A 286 -3.93 -5.86 -18.88
C ALA A 286 -5.23 -5.34 -18.24
N ALA A 287 -5.18 -4.91 -16.97
CA ALA A 287 -6.34 -4.31 -16.30
C ALA A 287 -6.77 -2.98 -16.95
N LEU A 288 -5.80 -2.13 -17.34
CA LEU A 288 -6.06 -0.90 -18.09
C LEU A 288 -6.71 -1.19 -19.44
N ASP A 289 -6.24 -2.20 -20.15
CA ASP A 289 -6.78 -2.63 -21.45
C ASP A 289 -8.24 -3.05 -21.33
N VAL A 290 -8.59 -3.81 -20.28
CA VAL A 290 -9.97 -4.21 -19.99
C VAL A 290 -10.85 -2.99 -19.68
N ASN A 291 -10.35 -2.04 -18.89
CA ASN A 291 -11.06 -0.79 -18.55
C ASN A 291 -11.34 0.10 -19.76
N THR A 292 -10.48 0.02 -20.77
CA THR A 292 -10.53 0.87 -21.97
C THR A 292 -10.91 0.08 -23.22
N MET A 293 -11.60 -1.06 -23.03
CA MET A 293 -11.94 -1.97 -24.10
C MET A 293 -13.01 -1.36 -25.03
N PRO A 294 -12.79 -1.32 -26.36
CA PRO A 294 -13.77 -0.78 -27.29
C PRO A 294 -15.07 -1.58 -27.32
N SER A 295 -16.17 -0.87 -27.58
CA SER A 295 -17.49 -1.47 -27.81
C SER A 295 -17.42 -2.61 -28.82
N LEU A 296 -18.02 -3.73 -28.46
CA LEU A 296 -18.13 -4.88 -29.37
C LEU A 296 -18.99 -4.53 -30.59
N ALA A 297 -20.10 -3.81 -30.37
CA ALA A 297 -21.12 -3.55 -31.37
C ALA A 297 -20.69 -2.51 -32.42
N LEU A 298 -19.74 -1.63 -32.09
CA LEU A 298 -19.37 -0.49 -32.92
C LEU A 298 -17.91 -0.57 -33.36
N ALA A 299 -17.67 -0.27 -34.64
CA ALA A 299 -16.33 -0.10 -35.20
C ALA A 299 -15.85 1.35 -35.08
N ALA A 300 -16.79 2.30 -35.12
CA ALA A 300 -16.61 3.73 -34.91
C ALA A 300 -17.94 4.32 -34.40
N PRO A 301 -18.01 5.57 -33.92
CA PRO A 301 -19.26 6.22 -33.53
C PRO A 301 -20.32 6.11 -34.64
N GLY A 302 -21.46 5.50 -34.34
CA GLY A 302 -22.57 5.29 -35.30
C GLY A 302 -22.32 4.22 -36.38
N ARG A 303 -21.14 3.61 -36.46
CA ARG A 303 -20.81 2.57 -37.44
C ARG A 303 -20.83 1.17 -36.81
N PRO A 304 -21.83 0.32 -37.11
CA PRO A 304 -21.90 -1.02 -36.55
C PRO A 304 -20.76 -1.91 -37.08
N ARG A 305 -20.30 -2.81 -36.23
CA ARG A 305 -19.28 -3.82 -36.55
C ARG A 305 -19.94 -5.04 -37.20
N ALA A 306 -19.27 -5.69 -38.15
CA ALA A 306 -19.80 -6.88 -38.80
C ALA A 306 -19.93 -8.07 -37.83
N ALA A 307 -20.98 -8.90 -37.97
CA ALA A 307 -21.27 -9.97 -37.02
C ALA A 307 -20.14 -11.01 -36.87
N HIS A 308 -19.44 -11.34 -37.96
CA HIS A 308 -18.29 -12.25 -37.92
C HIS A 308 -17.14 -11.67 -37.07
N GLU A 309 -16.92 -10.36 -37.17
CA GLU A 309 -15.90 -9.65 -36.43
C GLU A 309 -16.26 -9.56 -34.94
N GLN A 310 -17.53 -9.24 -34.62
CA GLN A 310 -18.04 -9.30 -33.25
C GLN A 310 -17.82 -10.68 -32.61
N ARG A 311 -18.14 -11.77 -33.32
CA ARG A 311 -17.90 -13.14 -32.84
C ARG A 311 -16.41 -13.41 -32.58
N ARG A 312 -15.54 -12.98 -33.49
CA ARG A 312 -14.08 -13.13 -33.33
C ARG A 312 -13.57 -12.39 -32.10
N LEU A 313 -14.00 -11.13 -31.93
CA LEU A 313 -13.62 -10.30 -30.79
C LEU A 313 -14.15 -10.92 -29.48
N ALA A 314 -15.43 -11.29 -29.42
CA ALA A 314 -16.00 -11.96 -28.24
C ALA A 314 -15.24 -13.24 -27.86
N ALA A 315 -14.85 -14.05 -28.85
CA ALA A 315 -14.04 -15.24 -28.62
C ALA A 315 -12.65 -14.91 -28.04
N SER A 316 -12.06 -13.76 -28.38
CA SER A 316 -10.82 -13.28 -27.76
C SER A 316 -11.02 -12.92 -26.29
N SER A 317 -12.15 -12.28 -25.92
CA SER A 317 -12.47 -12.01 -24.51
C SER A 317 -12.65 -13.30 -23.71
N THR A 318 -13.34 -14.30 -24.29
CA THR A 318 -13.48 -15.61 -23.66
C THR A 318 -12.12 -16.27 -23.44
N ARG A 319 -11.21 -16.20 -24.43
CA ARG A 319 -9.86 -16.76 -24.28
C ARG A 319 -8.99 -16.00 -23.28
N ALA A 320 -9.12 -14.68 -23.18
CA ALA A 320 -8.49 -13.90 -22.12
C ALA A 320 -8.98 -14.33 -20.72
N ALA A 321 -10.28 -14.62 -20.57
CA ALA A 321 -10.81 -15.15 -19.31
C ALA A 321 -10.27 -16.55 -18.98
N VAL A 322 -10.04 -17.41 -19.97
CA VAL A 322 -9.37 -18.70 -19.77
C VAL A 322 -7.91 -18.51 -19.32
N ALA A 323 -7.18 -17.55 -19.89
CA ALA A 323 -5.83 -17.22 -19.44
C ALA A 323 -5.82 -16.69 -17.99
N LEU A 324 -6.86 -15.99 -17.55
CA LEU A 324 -7.05 -15.62 -16.15
C LEU A 324 -7.28 -16.85 -15.25
N ASP A 325 -8.04 -17.86 -15.70
CA ASP A 325 -8.20 -19.13 -14.98
C ASP A 325 -6.85 -19.87 -14.84
N GLU A 326 -6.06 -19.91 -15.92
CA GLU A 326 -4.69 -20.44 -15.88
C GLU A 326 -3.81 -19.66 -14.88
N LEU A 327 -3.92 -18.34 -14.85
CA LEU A 327 -3.17 -17.52 -13.91
C LEU A 327 -3.50 -17.88 -12.46
N TRP A 328 -4.79 -18.00 -12.13
CA TRP A 328 -5.22 -18.43 -10.81
C TRP A 328 -4.71 -19.82 -10.45
N ALA A 329 -4.72 -20.76 -11.40
CA ALA A 329 -4.17 -22.09 -11.20
C ALA A 329 -2.66 -22.06 -10.91
N VAL A 330 -1.89 -21.26 -11.67
CA VAL A 330 -0.45 -21.08 -11.46
C VAL A 330 -0.16 -20.44 -10.10
N LEU A 331 -0.92 -19.41 -9.70
CA LEU A 331 -0.78 -18.76 -8.40
C LEU A 331 -1.08 -19.73 -7.24
N ALA A 332 -2.10 -20.58 -7.39
CA ALA A 332 -2.41 -21.61 -6.41
C ALA A 332 -1.28 -22.65 -6.29
N GLN A 333 -0.77 -23.15 -7.42
CA GLN A 333 0.37 -24.08 -7.44
C GLN A 333 1.63 -23.46 -6.83
N TRP A 334 1.87 -22.17 -7.10
CA TRP A 334 3.02 -21.46 -6.53
C TRP A 334 2.95 -21.41 -5.00
N LYS A 335 1.76 -21.21 -4.45
CA LYS A 335 1.53 -21.21 -3.01
C LYS A 335 1.84 -22.56 -2.36
N GLU A 336 1.57 -23.67 -3.04
CA GLU A 336 1.70 -25.02 -2.48
C GLU A 336 3.09 -25.64 -2.71
N ALA A 337 3.64 -25.54 -3.92
CA ALA A 337 4.79 -26.32 -4.35
C ALA A 337 5.95 -25.47 -4.92
N GLY A 338 5.75 -24.17 -5.12
CA GLY A 338 6.69 -23.32 -5.86
C GLY A 338 6.51 -23.45 -7.38
N ALA A 339 5.98 -22.43 -8.04
CA ALA A 339 5.88 -22.35 -9.49
C ALA A 339 7.10 -21.59 -10.04
N THR A 340 7.36 -21.76 -11.35
CA THR A 340 8.43 -21.03 -12.05
C THR A 340 7.90 -19.72 -12.62
N ASP A 341 8.78 -18.70 -12.66
CA ASP A 341 8.45 -17.42 -13.29
C ASP A 341 8.09 -17.60 -14.78
N ASP A 342 8.71 -18.55 -15.47
CA ASP A 342 8.44 -18.87 -16.89
C ASP A 342 6.97 -19.21 -17.16
N GLU A 343 6.31 -19.92 -16.22
CA GLU A 343 4.92 -20.33 -16.38
C GLU A 343 3.98 -19.12 -16.23
N VAL A 344 4.31 -18.20 -15.33
CA VAL A 344 3.59 -16.92 -15.16
C VAL A 344 3.79 -16.07 -16.41
N ASP A 345 5.02 -15.96 -16.90
CA ASP A 345 5.34 -15.19 -18.10
C ASP A 345 4.57 -15.70 -19.33
N ARG A 346 4.47 -17.03 -19.48
CA ARG A 346 3.68 -17.70 -20.53
C ARG A 346 2.20 -17.33 -20.43
N VAL A 347 1.61 -17.44 -19.24
CA VAL A 347 0.18 -17.13 -19.03
C VAL A 347 -0.11 -15.64 -19.25
N LEU A 348 0.77 -14.75 -18.78
CA LEU A 348 0.65 -13.31 -19.03
C LEU A 348 0.77 -12.98 -20.52
N ALA A 349 1.65 -13.66 -21.26
CA ALA A 349 1.77 -13.47 -22.70
C ALA A 349 0.48 -13.90 -23.44
N ASN A 350 -0.14 -15.01 -23.03
CA ASN A 350 -1.43 -15.45 -23.56
C ASN A 350 -2.54 -14.44 -23.26
N LEU A 351 -2.60 -13.92 -22.03
CA LEU A 351 -3.56 -12.91 -21.63
C LEU A 351 -3.42 -11.64 -22.49
N GLU A 352 -2.21 -11.10 -22.59
CA GLU A 352 -1.90 -9.91 -23.40
C GLU A 352 -2.25 -10.12 -24.89
N PHE A 353 -1.89 -11.27 -25.44
CA PHE A 353 -2.20 -11.63 -26.82
C PHE A 353 -3.71 -11.59 -27.09
N HIS A 354 -4.52 -12.19 -26.19
CA HIS A 354 -5.97 -12.22 -26.35
C HIS A 354 -6.63 -10.85 -26.12
N LEU A 355 -6.12 -10.05 -25.18
CA LEU A 355 -6.60 -8.67 -24.98
C LEU A 355 -6.28 -7.79 -26.20
N LYS A 356 -5.07 -7.88 -26.75
CA LYS A 356 -4.69 -7.16 -27.98
C LYS A 356 -5.57 -7.56 -29.16
N ALA A 357 -5.82 -8.86 -29.33
CA ALA A 357 -6.73 -9.36 -30.37
C ALA A 357 -8.16 -8.86 -30.15
N ARG A 358 -8.63 -8.73 -28.90
CA ARG A 358 -9.96 -8.18 -28.57
C ARG A 358 -10.08 -6.69 -28.89
N ARG A 359 -9.00 -5.91 -28.80
CA ARG A 359 -9.00 -4.50 -29.22
C ARG A 359 -9.04 -4.32 -30.74
N GLY A 360 -8.84 -5.39 -31.49
CA GLY A 360 -8.76 -5.37 -32.95
C GLY A 360 -7.35 -5.11 -33.49
N GLY A 361 -6.32 -5.22 -32.65
CA GLY A 361 -4.95 -5.31 -33.14
C GLY A 361 -4.73 -6.63 -33.88
N GLU A 362 -3.98 -6.61 -34.97
CA GLU A 362 -3.50 -7.86 -35.58
C GLU A 362 -2.63 -8.60 -34.57
N ALA A 363 -2.94 -9.89 -34.39
CA ALA A 363 -2.04 -10.83 -33.75
C ALA A 363 -0.71 -10.79 -34.52
N PRO A 364 0.44 -10.74 -33.82
CA PRO A 364 1.74 -10.78 -34.48
C PRO A 364 1.93 -12.00 -35.37
#